data_AF-A0A950AYM9-F1
#
_entry.id   AF-A0A950AYM9-F1
#
_cell.length_a   1.000
_cell.length_b   1.000
_cell.length_c   1.000
_cell.angle_alpha   90.00
_cell.angle_beta   90.00
_cell.angle_gamma   90.00
#
_symmetry.space_group_name_H-M   'P 1'
#
loop_
_entity.id
_entity.type
_entity.pdbx_description
1 polymer ?
#
loop_
_entity_poly.entity_id
_entity_poly.type
_entity_poly.pdbx_seq_one_letter_code
_entity_poly.pdbx_strand_id
1 'polypeptide(L)'
;GALLFSHRRTMLSGYDCNMVILLALWPHFPYQLDVGHSLSMAFAIVTGPLAGWAAYRFILPITVQGRLNGLRAMMVHELQDMAAAPLHARDVRVWRARLYHRLLRLVRASEKVSAPAVQDAADCGLAALRVGKAVLILHALEDDLLLSESTLRGVRSALQRLQQLPDDPAKAAPLLQGVARRIQQRQPEQALQLRLAAQDIGAHQSFFASTASLA
;
A
#
# COMPACT_ATOMS: atom_id res chain seq x y z
N GLY A 1 47.81 -11.87 20.68
CA GLY A 1 47.42 -10.87 19.66
C GLY A 1 47.95 -11.18 18.27
N ALA A 2 49.28 -11.17 18.07
CA ALA A 2 49.89 -11.13 16.73
C ALA A 2 49.61 -12.35 15.81
N LEU A 3 49.45 -13.56 16.34
CA LEU A 3 49.25 -14.75 15.50
C LEU A 3 47.85 -14.86 14.86
N LEU A 4 46.83 -14.17 15.40
CA LEU A 4 45.45 -14.18 14.87
C LEU A 4 45.22 -13.13 13.76
N PHE A 5 46.16 -12.19 13.60
CA PHE A 5 46.10 -11.10 12.61
C PHE A 5 46.65 -11.49 11.23
N SER A 6 47.23 -12.69 11.04
CA SER A 6 47.84 -13.07 9.75
C SER A 6 46.82 -13.49 8.69
N HIS A 7 45.57 -13.77 9.05
CA HIS A 7 44.54 -14.23 8.12
C HIS A 7 43.26 -13.36 8.17
N ARG A 8 42.85 -12.81 7.02
CA ARG A 8 41.65 -11.94 6.88
C ARG A 8 40.36 -12.51 7.48
N ARG A 9 40.22 -13.85 7.56
CA ARG A 9 39.02 -14.52 8.08
C ARG A 9 38.96 -14.59 9.61
N THR A 10 40.10 -14.54 10.30
CA THR A 10 40.19 -14.56 11.77
C THR A 10 40.36 -13.17 12.38
N MET A 11 40.59 -12.15 11.52
CA MET A 11 40.81 -10.76 11.93
C MET A 11 39.62 -10.17 12.70
N LEU A 12 38.38 -10.50 12.32
CA LEU A 12 37.17 -10.01 12.99
C LEU A 12 37.07 -10.55 14.43
N SER A 13 37.31 -11.85 14.61
CA SER A 13 37.27 -12.49 15.93
C SER A 13 38.48 -12.11 16.81
N GLY A 14 39.62 -11.79 16.19
CA GLY A 14 40.79 -11.25 16.87
C GLY A 14 40.57 -9.85 17.46
N TYR A 15 39.75 -9.01 16.82
CA TYR A 15 39.35 -7.71 17.37
C TYR A 15 38.51 -7.87 18.63
N ASP A 16 37.49 -8.72 18.61
CA ASP A 16 36.61 -8.96 19.77
C ASP A 16 37.40 -9.50 20.97
N CYS A 17 38.28 -10.47 20.72
CA CYS A 17 39.11 -11.06 21.78
C CYS A 17 40.08 -10.04 22.38
N ASN A 18 40.69 -9.19 21.54
CA ASN A 18 41.60 -8.14 22.03
C ASN A 18 40.84 -7.03 22.77
N MET A 19 39.63 -6.68 22.34
CA MET A 19 38.79 -5.69 23.05
C MET A 19 38.36 -6.20 24.42
N VAL A 20 37.96 -7.47 24.54
CA VAL A 20 37.60 -8.11 25.81
C VAL A 20 38.80 -8.18 26.74
N ILE A 21 39.99 -8.55 26.22
CA ILE A 21 41.22 -8.57 27.02
C ILE A 21 41.60 -7.15 27.47
N LEU A 22 41.46 -6.12 26.62
CA LEU A 22 41.73 -4.73 27.00
C LEU A 22 40.75 -4.19 28.04
N LEU A 23 39.47 -4.57 27.96
CA LEU A 23 38.46 -4.26 28.99
C LEU A 23 38.73 -5.00 30.30
N ALA A 24 39.21 -6.25 30.22
CA ALA A 24 39.58 -7.04 31.40
C ALA A 24 40.90 -6.59 32.05
N LEU A 25 41.83 -6.03 31.26
CA LEU A 25 43.09 -5.47 31.75
C LEU A 25 42.95 -4.06 32.32
N TRP A 26 41.78 -3.42 32.20
CA TRP A 26 41.58 -2.11 32.81
C TRP A 26 41.64 -2.24 34.34
N PRO A 27 42.65 -1.66 35.00
CA PRO A 27 42.79 -1.76 36.44
C PRO A 27 41.63 -0.99 37.07
N HIS A 28 40.94 -1.64 38.00
CA HIS A 28 39.81 -1.09 38.75
C HIS A 28 40.03 0.38 39.11
N PHE A 29 39.25 1.28 38.50
CA PHE A 29 38.96 2.57 39.12
C PHE A 29 38.24 2.26 40.44
N PRO A 30 38.64 2.84 41.59
CA PRO A 30 37.95 2.62 42.84
C PRO A 30 36.56 3.22 42.70
N TYR A 31 35.58 2.37 42.41
CA TYR A 31 34.18 2.74 42.30
C TYR A 31 33.70 3.03 43.71
N GLN A 32 33.91 4.26 44.18
CA GLN A 32 33.25 4.74 45.38
C GLN A 32 31.76 4.73 45.06
N LEU A 33 31.03 3.82 45.71
CA LEU A 33 29.57 3.76 45.66
C LEU A 33 29.01 5.01 46.34
N ASP A 34 29.00 6.12 45.60
CA ASP A 34 28.17 7.25 45.92
C ASP A 34 26.73 6.88 45.54
N VAL A 35 25.85 6.85 46.53
CA VAL A 35 24.48 6.33 46.41
C VAL A 35 23.72 7.10 45.31
N GLY A 36 24.03 8.39 45.14
CA GLY A 36 23.49 9.23 44.07
C GLY A 36 23.92 8.80 42.67
N HIS A 37 25.16 8.33 42.51
CA HIS A 37 25.67 7.91 41.21
C HIS A 37 25.04 6.57 40.78
N SER A 38 24.91 5.62 41.70
CA SER A 38 24.21 4.35 41.46
C SER A 38 22.73 4.55 41.11
N LEU A 39 22.06 5.53 41.74
CA LEU A 39 20.66 5.87 41.40
C LEU A 39 20.54 6.46 40.00
N SER A 40 21.46 7.36 39.63
CA SER A 40 21.49 7.96 38.29
C SER A 40 21.77 6.93 37.19
N MET A 41 22.66 5.96 37.46
CA MET A 41 22.99 4.89 36.53
C MET A 41 21.85 3.91 36.36
N ALA A 42 21.14 3.57 37.45
CA ALA A 42 19.91 2.78 37.38
C ALA A 42 18.82 3.49 36.55
N PHE A 43 18.66 4.80 36.72
CA PHE A 43 17.71 5.59 35.95
C PHE A 43 18.07 5.63 34.46
N ALA A 44 19.36 5.78 34.13
CA ALA A 44 19.86 5.76 32.75
C ALA A 44 19.61 4.41 32.05
N ILE A 45 19.83 3.29 32.77
CA ILE A 45 19.62 1.94 32.24
C ILE A 45 18.13 1.67 31.95
N VAL A 46 17.21 2.24 32.74
CA VAL A 46 15.76 2.07 32.52
C VAL A 46 15.22 3.04 31.48
N THR A 47 15.70 4.29 31.49
CA THR A 47 15.23 5.33 30.55
C THR A 47 15.67 5.07 29.10
N GLY A 48 16.83 4.47 28.85
CA GLY A 48 17.26 4.11 27.50
C GLY A 48 16.26 3.19 26.75
N PRO A 49 15.93 2.02 27.31
CA PRO A 49 14.90 1.13 26.77
C PRO A 49 13.51 1.76 26.71
N LEU A 50 13.12 2.56 27.71
CA LEU A 50 11.82 3.24 27.72
C LEU A 50 11.70 4.30 26.62
N ALA A 51 12.77 5.08 26.41
CA ALA A 51 12.85 6.06 25.32
C ALA A 51 12.88 5.35 23.96
N GLY A 52 13.61 4.23 23.84
CA GLY A 52 13.61 3.40 22.64
C GLY A 52 12.23 2.79 22.33
N TRP A 53 11.53 2.29 23.36
CA TRP A 53 10.17 1.77 23.23
C TRP A 53 9.17 2.87 22.84
N ALA A 54 9.25 4.04 23.47
CA ALA A 54 8.41 5.19 23.14
C ALA A 54 8.68 5.68 21.71
N ALA A 55 9.95 5.82 21.31
CA ALA A 55 10.33 6.16 19.94
C ALA A 55 9.78 5.13 18.94
N TYR A 56 9.91 3.83 19.22
CA TYR A 56 9.36 2.78 18.36
C TYR A 56 7.82 2.86 18.29
N ARG A 57 7.15 3.12 19.40
CA ARG A 57 5.68 3.19 19.50
C ARG A 57 5.08 4.41 18.80
N PHE A 58 5.78 5.55 18.83
CA PHE A 58 5.28 6.84 18.32
C PHE A 58 5.84 7.23 16.95
N ILE A 59 7.08 6.87 16.61
CA ILE A 59 7.70 7.19 15.31
C ILE A 59 7.37 6.10 14.26
N LEU A 60 7.19 4.85 14.69
CA LEU A 60 6.87 3.73 13.81
C LEU A 60 5.48 3.12 14.11
N PRO A 61 4.36 3.86 13.98
CA PRO A 61 3.05 3.23 13.97
C PRO A 61 2.82 2.54 12.62
N ILE A 62 3.66 1.56 12.26
CA ILE A 62 3.35 0.59 11.19
C ILE A 62 2.35 -0.41 11.78
N THR A 63 1.18 0.09 12.16
CA THR A 63 0.05 -0.78 12.46
C THR A 63 -0.25 -1.56 11.19
N VAL A 64 -0.48 -2.88 11.31
CA VAL A 64 -0.81 -3.73 10.16
C VAL A 64 -2.03 -3.15 9.42
N GLN A 65 -2.97 -2.57 10.17
CA GLN A 65 -4.14 -1.85 9.64
C GLN A 65 -3.76 -0.58 8.85
N GLY A 66 -2.85 0.26 9.34
CA GLY A 66 -2.38 1.44 8.61
C GLY A 66 -1.69 1.06 7.29
N ARG A 67 -0.90 -0.01 7.29
CA ARG A 67 -0.29 -0.55 6.07
C ARG A 67 -1.32 -1.10 5.08
N LEU A 68 -2.38 -1.76 5.55
CA LEU A 68 -3.48 -2.23 4.70
C LEU A 68 -4.24 -1.04 4.10
N ASN A 69 -4.59 -0.04 4.89
CA ASN A 69 -5.27 1.16 4.41
C ASN A 69 -4.42 1.95 3.40
N GLY A 70 -3.10 2.04 3.63
CA GLY A 70 -2.17 2.62 2.67
C GLY A 70 -2.12 1.86 1.34
N LEU A 71 -2.14 0.52 1.37
CA LEU A 71 -2.23 -0.29 0.15
C LEU A 71 -3.56 -0.08 -0.58
N ARG A 72 -4.68 0.00 0.14
CA ARG A 72 -6.02 0.27 -0.45
C ARG A 72 -6.05 1.63 -1.13
N ALA A 73 -5.63 2.68 -0.43
CA ALA A 73 -5.57 4.03 -0.98
C ALA A 73 -4.64 4.12 -2.18
N MET A 74 -3.48 3.44 -2.15
CA MET A 74 -2.56 3.41 -3.28
C MET A 74 -3.17 2.70 -4.50
N MET A 75 -4.00 1.67 -4.30
CA MET A 75 -4.75 1.02 -5.38
C MET A 75 -5.83 1.95 -5.95
N VAL A 76 -6.56 2.66 -5.10
CA VAL A 76 -7.57 3.64 -5.55
C VAL A 76 -6.91 4.79 -6.30
N HIS A 77 -5.79 5.31 -5.80
CA HIS A 77 -5.05 6.38 -6.45
C HIS A 77 -4.56 5.99 -7.85
N GLU A 78 -4.06 4.76 -8.03
CA GLU A 78 -3.72 4.26 -9.36
C GLU A 78 -4.94 4.22 -10.31
N LEU A 79 -6.15 3.92 -9.80
CA LEU A 79 -7.35 3.98 -10.62
C LEU A 79 -7.70 5.43 -11.02
N GLN A 80 -7.47 6.40 -10.14
CA GLN A 80 -7.66 7.82 -10.45
C GLN A 80 -6.68 8.28 -11.54
N ASP A 81 -5.41 7.89 -11.42
CA ASP A 81 -4.37 8.20 -12.40
C ASP A 81 -4.71 7.61 -13.77
N MET A 82 -5.21 6.37 -13.79
CA MET A 82 -5.68 5.74 -15.03
C MET A 82 -6.91 6.45 -15.62
N ALA A 83 -7.81 6.95 -14.78
CA ALA A 83 -8.99 7.68 -15.26
C ALA A 83 -8.61 9.05 -15.84
N ALA A 84 -7.53 9.67 -15.35
CA ALA A 84 -7.06 10.97 -15.79
C ALA A 84 -6.39 10.94 -17.18
N ALA A 85 -5.65 9.87 -17.50
CA ALA A 85 -4.93 9.76 -18.77
C ALA A 85 -4.99 8.35 -19.37
N PRO A 86 -5.19 8.22 -20.69
CA PRO A 86 -5.19 6.92 -21.35
C PRO A 86 -3.81 6.27 -21.25
N LEU A 87 -3.78 4.98 -20.89
CA LEU A 87 -2.54 4.20 -20.82
C LEU A 87 -2.23 3.54 -22.16
N HIS A 88 -0.95 3.53 -22.54
CA HIS A 88 -0.48 2.74 -23.66
C HIS A 88 -0.56 1.24 -23.34
N ALA A 89 -0.72 0.40 -24.36
CA ALA A 89 -0.88 -1.05 -24.20
C ALA A 89 0.23 -1.74 -23.38
N ARG A 90 1.47 -1.20 -23.42
CA ARG A 90 2.59 -1.67 -22.60
C ARG A 90 2.38 -1.36 -21.12
N ASP A 91 1.94 -0.15 -20.82
CA ASP A 91 1.73 0.34 -19.45
C ASP A 91 0.55 -0.37 -18.79
N VAL A 92 -0.48 -0.74 -19.57
CA VAL A 92 -1.59 -1.57 -19.09
C VAL A 92 -1.11 -2.93 -18.56
N ARG A 93 -0.17 -3.60 -19.26
CA ARG A 93 0.37 -4.90 -18.80
C ARG A 93 1.17 -4.74 -17.51
N VAL A 94 2.00 -3.71 -17.45
CA VAL A 94 2.81 -3.39 -16.27
C VAL A 94 1.92 -3.02 -15.08
N TRP A 95 0.91 -2.19 -15.28
CA TRP A 95 -0.09 -1.86 -14.28
C TRP A 95 -0.80 -3.10 -13.75
N ARG A 96 -1.29 -3.97 -14.63
CA ARG A 96 -1.97 -5.21 -14.24
C ARG A 96 -1.07 -6.10 -13.38
N ALA A 97 0.20 -6.25 -13.76
CA ALA A 97 1.17 -7.00 -12.97
C ALA A 97 1.43 -6.37 -11.59
N ARG A 98 1.56 -5.04 -11.51
CA ARG A 98 1.71 -4.30 -10.23
C ARG A 98 0.49 -4.49 -9.34
N LEU A 99 -0.72 -4.40 -9.89
CA LEU A 99 -1.95 -4.58 -9.13
C LEU A 99 -2.08 -6.00 -8.57
N TYR A 100 -1.80 -7.04 -9.38
CA TYR A 100 -1.78 -8.43 -8.89
C TYR A 100 -0.77 -8.63 -7.76
N HIS A 101 0.43 -8.07 -7.90
CA HIS A 101 1.45 -8.16 -6.86
C HIS A 101 1.01 -7.47 -5.56
N ARG A 102 0.38 -6.29 -5.67
CA ARG A 102 -0.17 -5.57 -4.51
C ARG A 102 -1.33 -6.31 -3.87
N LEU A 103 -2.22 -6.91 -4.66
CA LEU A 103 -3.31 -7.76 -4.18
C LEU A 103 -2.76 -8.95 -3.38
N LEU A 104 -1.76 -9.66 -3.91
CA LEU A 104 -1.11 -10.77 -3.18
C LEU A 104 -0.46 -10.28 -1.88
N ARG A 105 0.17 -9.11 -1.90
CA ARG A 105 0.77 -8.51 -0.69
C ARG A 105 -0.30 -8.10 0.33
N LEU A 106 -1.47 -7.65 -0.13
CA LEU A 106 -2.62 -7.26 0.69
C LEU A 106 -3.24 -8.50 1.33
N VAL A 107 -3.55 -9.54 0.55
CA VAL A 107 -4.05 -10.85 1.02
C VAL A 107 -3.11 -11.45 2.07
N ARG A 108 -1.81 -11.54 1.80
CA ARG A 108 -0.80 -12.03 2.77
C ARG A 108 -0.68 -11.16 4.02
N ALA A 109 -0.96 -9.86 3.93
CA ALA A 109 -0.97 -8.98 5.10
C ALA A 109 -2.25 -9.16 5.92
N SER A 110 -3.39 -9.41 5.27
CA SER A 110 -4.67 -9.71 5.90
C SER A 110 -4.70 -11.05 6.63
N GLU A 111 -3.93 -12.03 6.16
CA GLU A 111 -3.76 -13.34 6.82
C GLU A 111 -3.28 -13.18 8.27
N LYS A 112 -2.49 -12.14 8.55
CA LYS A 112 -1.97 -11.85 9.90
C LYS A 112 -3.02 -11.21 10.82
N VAL A 113 -4.17 -10.81 10.28
CA VAL A 113 -5.25 -10.16 11.03
C VAL A 113 -6.35 -11.17 11.35
N SER A 114 -6.99 -11.76 10.33
CA SER A 114 -8.12 -12.69 10.48
C SER A 114 -8.53 -13.30 9.13
N ALA A 115 -9.14 -14.50 9.14
CA ALA A 115 -9.69 -15.15 7.95
C ALA A 115 -10.73 -14.31 7.15
N PRO A 116 -11.74 -13.67 7.78
CA PRO A 116 -12.67 -12.78 7.05
C PRO A 116 -11.96 -11.59 6.39
N ALA A 117 -10.93 -11.04 7.03
CA ALA A 117 -10.16 -9.92 6.47
C ALA A 117 -9.39 -10.31 5.19
N VAL A 118 -9.09 -11.60 4.99
CA VAL A 118 -8.46 -12.13 3.77
C VAL A 118 -9.47 -12.16 2.62
N GLN A 119 -10.71 -12.58 2.89
CA GLN A 119 -11.79 -12.61 1.89
C GLN A 119 -12.15 -11.19 1.44
N ASP A 120 -12.39 -10.29 2.39
CA ASP A 120 -12.68 -8.88 2.11
C ASP A 120 -11.57 -8.23 1.28
N ALA A 121 -10.31 -8.54 1.58
CA ALA A 121 -9.13 -8.08 0.86
C ALA A 121 -9.07 -8.57 -0.59
N ALA A 122 -9.38 -9.85 -0.81
CA ALA A 122 -9.42 -10.45 -2.13
C ALA A 122 -10.56 -9.85 -2.97
N ASP A 123 -11.75 -9.72 -2.38
CA ASP A 123 -12.94 -9.19 -3.05
C ASP A 123 -12.75 -7.72 -3.45
N CYS A 124 -12.25 -6.89 -2.53
CA CYS A 124 -11.91 -5.50 -2.84
C CYS A 124 -10.81 -5.39 -3.92
N GLY A 125 -9.83 -6.29 -3.90
CA GLY A 125 -8.77 -6.34 -4.89
C GLY A 125 -9.28 -6.70 -6.29
N LEU A 126 -10.19 -7.66 -6.38
CA LEU A 126 -10.86 -8.03 -7.62
C LEU A 126 -11.78 -6.91 -8.12
N ALA A 127 -12.52 -6.25 -7.22
CA ALA A 127 -13.34 -5.08 -7.54
C ALA A 127 -12.48 -3.97 -8.15
N ALA A 128 -11.33 -3.65 -7.56
CA ALA A 128 -10.38 -2.66 -8.11
C ALA A 128 -9.90 -3.03 -9.52
N LEU A 129 -9.58 -4.31 -9.77
CA LEU A 129 -9.20 -4.79 -11.11
C LEU A 129 -10.33 -4.59 -12.13
N ARG A 130 -11.59 -4.88 -11.75
CA ARG A 130 -12.74 -4.70 -12.66
C ARG A 130 -13.01 -3.23 -12.96
N VAL A 131 -12.88 -2.35 -11.96
CA VAL A 131 -12.97 -0.90 -12.16
C VAL A 131 -11.85 -0.41 -13.09
N GLY A 132 -10.61 -0.87 -12.90
CA GLY A 132 -9.51 -0.53 -13.81
C GLY A 132 -9.76 -1.01 -15.24
N LYS A 133 -10.36 -2.19 -15.43
CA LYS A 133 -10.80 -2.65 -16.76
C LYS A 133 -11.89 -1.75 -17.35
N ALA A 134 -12.84 -1.30 -16.54
CA ALA A 134 -13.88 -0.36 -16.97
C ALA A 134 -13.27 0.97 -17.43
N VAL A 135 -12.26 1.51 -16.74
CA VAL A 135 -11.52 2.71 -17.17
C VAL A 135 -10.89 2.52 -18.55
N LEU A 136 -10.25 1.36 -18.79
CA LEU A 136 -9.65 1.06 -20.11
C LEU A 136 -10.70 0.97 -21.22
N ILE A 137 -11.87 0.40 -20.92
CA ILE A 137 -13.01 0.36 -21.86
C ILE A 137 -13.48 1.77 -22.18
N LEU A 138 -13.61 2.64 -21.16
CA LEU A 138 -14.04 4.03 -21.37
C LEU A 138 -13.06 4.81 -22.25
N HIS A 139 -11.75 4.67 -22.05
CA HIS A 139 -10.75 5.27 -22.93
C HIS A 139 -10.81 4.70 -24.35
N ALA A 140 -10.97 3.39 -24.51
CA ALA A 140 -11.13 2.78 -25.82
C ALA A 140 -12.41 3.23 -26.55
N LEU A 141 -13.47 3.52 -25.80
CA LEU A 141 -14.70 4.14 -26.34
C LEU A 141 -14.49 5.62 -26.68
N GLU A 142 -13.62 6.35 -25.99
CA GLU A 142 -13.33 7.73 -26.36
C GLU A 142 -12.64 7.83 -27.74
N ASP A 143 -11.81 6.84 -28.09
CA ASP A 143 -11.12 6.74 -29.37
C ASP A 143 -12.01 6.20 -30.52
N ASP A 144 -13.21 5.69 -30.23
CA ASP A 144 -14.12 5.15 -31.26
C ASP A 144 -14.91 6.28 -31.95
N LEU A 145 -14.45 6.63 -33.15
CA LEU A 145 -15.02 7.67 -34.03
C LEU A 145 -16.48 7.44 -34.41
N LEU A 146 -17.03 6.23 -34.21
CA LEU A 146 -18.39 5.89 -34.62
C LEU A 146 -19.42 6.08 -33.51
N LEU A 147 -19.04 6.62 -32.34
CA LEU A 147 -19.94 6.90 -31.23
C LEU A 147 -20.64 8.26 -31.37
N SER A 148 -21.87 8.33 -30.86
CA SER A 148 -22.60 9.60 -30.79
C SER A 148 -21.92 10.56 -29.82
N GLU A 149 -21.95 11.86 -30.11
CA GLU A 149 -21.41 12.90 -29.25
C GLU A 149 -22.03 12.87 -27.83
N SER A 150 -23.31 12.52 -27.72
CA SER A 150 -24.00 12.33 -26.44
C SER A 150 -23.44 11.17 -25.61
N THR A 151 -22.95 10.10 -26.25
CA THR A 151 -22.33 8.96 -25.57
C THR A 151 -20.91 9.30 -25.16
N LEU A 152 -20.14 9.98 -26.02
CA LEU A 152 -18.80 10.48 -25.70
C LEU A 152 -18.82 11.43 -24.48
N ARG A 153 -19.80 12.34 -24.41
CA ARG A 153 -20.00 13.20 -23.22
C ARG A 153 -20.24 12.36 -21.95
N GLY A 154 -21.04 11.29 -22.05
CA GLY A 154 -21.29 10.37 -20.93
C GLY A 154 -20.04 9.60 -20.49
N VAL A 155 -19.21 9.17 -21.45
CA VAL A 155 -17.92 8.51 -21.20
C VAL A 155 -16.97 9.45 -20.45
N ARG A 156 -16.82 10.69 -20.92
CA ARG A 156 -15.99 11.72 -20.26
C ARG A 156 -16.44 12.02 -18.85
N SER A 157 -17.76 12.17 -18.64
CA SER A 157 -18.31 12.37 -17.30
C SER A 157 -18.06 11.16 -16.38
N ALA A 158 -18.13 9.93 -16.90
CA ALA A 158 -17.79 8.74 -16.15
C ALA A 158 -16.30 8.71 -15.77
N LEU A 159 -15.39 9.01 -16.70
CA LEU A 159 -13.95 9.11 -16.45
C LEU A 159 -13.61 10.19 -15.42
N GLN A 160 -14.15 11.39 -15.57
CA GLN A 160 -13.96 12.49 -14.62
C GLN A 160 -14.45 12.10 -13.22
N ARG A 161 -15.54 11.34 -13.13
CA ARG A 161 -16.04 10.88 -11.83
C ARG A 161 -15.18 9.77 -11.23
N LEU A 162 -14.63 8.86 -12.04
CA LEU A 162 -13.67 7.85 -11.59
C LEU A 162 -12.32 8.46 -11.16
N GLN A 163 -11.95 9.61 -11.71
CA GLN A 163 -10.80 10.38 -11.22
C GLN A 163 -11.03 10.91 -9.79
N GLN A 164 -12.29 11.20 -9.42
CA GLN A 164 -12.71 11.66 -8.09
C GLN A 164 -13.39 10.54 -7.28
N LEU A 165 -13.00 9.28 -7.51
CA LEU A 165 -13.62 8.12 -6.88
C LEU A 165 -13.65 8.16 -5.34
N PRO A 166 -12.60 8.63 -4.63
CA PRO A 166 -12.61 8.69 -3.18
C PRO A 166 -13.63 9.66 -2.58
N ASP A 167 -13.96 10.76 -3.29
CA ASP A 167 -14.80 11.82 -2.73
C ASP A 167 -16.25 11.38 -2.58
N ASP A 168 -16.79 10.65 -3.56
CA ASP A 168 -18.11 10.04 -3.46
C ASP A 168 -18.26 8.94 -4.54
N PRO A 169 -17.95 7.67 -4.18
CA PRO A 169 -17.93 6.54 -5.11
C PRO A 169 -19.33 6.17 -5.63
N ALA A 170 -20.38 6.47 -4.87
CA ALA A 170 -21.77 6.14 -5.23
C ALA A 170 -22.21 6.84 -6.52
N LYS A 171 -21.71 8.05 -6.79
CA LYS A 171 -22.01 8.80 -8.02
C LYS A 171 -21.37 8.23 -9.29
N ALA A 172 -20.32 7.41 -9.19
CA ALA A 172 -19.68 6.80 -10.36
C ALA A 172 -20.51 5.65 -10.96
N ALA A 173 -21.19 4.87 -10.10
CA ALA A 173 -22.00 3.73 -10.49
C ALA A 173 -23.12 4.06 -11.52
N PRO A 174 -23.99 5.08 -11.32
CA PRO A 174 -25.05 5.39 -12.27
C PRO A 174 -24.52 5.88 -13.63
N LEU A 175 -23.38 6.57 -13.66
CA LEU A 175 -22.75 7.01 -14.91
C LEU A 175 -22.25 5.82 -15.74
N LEU A 176 -21.59 4.86 -15.09
CA LEU A 176 -21.16 3.61 -15.73
C LEU A 176 -22.35 2.80 -16.27
N GLN A 177 -23.44 2.71 -15.50
CA GLN A 177 -24.66 2.05 -15.95
C GLN A 177 -25.31 2.77 -17.13
N GLY A 178 -25.30 4.12 -17.12
CA GLY A 178 -25.81 4.94 -18.21
C GLY A 178 -25.05 4.71 -19.53
N VAL A 179 -23.71 4.71 -19.47
CA VAL A 179 -22.87 4.39 -20.64
C VAL A 179 -23.10 2.95 -21.09
N ALA A 180 -23.13 1.99 -20.16
CA ALA A 180 -23.38 0.59 -20.47
C ALA A 180 -24.68 0.35 -21.24
N ARG A 181 -25.78 1.02 -20.84
CA ARG A 181 -27.08 0.92 -21.54
C ARG A 181 -27.00 1.43 -22.98
N ARG A 182 -26.25 2.51 -23.21
CA ARG A 182 -26.11 3.12 -24.56
C ARG A 182 -25.27 2.26 -25.49
N ILE A 183 -24.23 1.61 -24.99
CA ILE A 183 -23.36 0.75 -25.80
C ILE A 183 -23.85 -0.70 -25.89
N GLN A 184 -24.89 -1.09 -25.12
CA GLN A 184 -25.33 -2.48 -24.99
C GLN A 184 -25.69 -3.15 -26.32
N GLN A 185 -26.34 -2.42 -27.23
CA GLN A 185 -26.74 -2.96 -28.53
C GLN A 185 -25.54 -3.20 -29.46
N ARG A 186 -24.47 -2.42 -29.31
CA ARG A 186 -23.30 -2.46 -30.20
C ARG A 186 -22.18 -3.33 -29.65
N GLN A 187 -21.96 -3.30 -28.34
CA GLN A 187 -20.85 -3.96 -27.64
C GLN A 187 -21.35 -4.56 -26.31
N PRO A 188 -22.08 -5.70 -26.37
CA PRO A 188 -22.74 -6.28 -25.18
C PRO A 188 -21.75 -6.72 -24.10
N GLU A 189 -20.58 -7.25 -24.49
CA GLU A 189 -19.51 -7.67 -23.58
C GLU A 189 -18.94 -6.50 -22.76
N GLN A 190 -18.68 -5.37 -23.41
CA GLN A 190 -18.15 -4.18 -22.75
C GLN A 190 -19.22 -3.55 -21.83
N ALA A 191 -20.47 -3.52 -22.29
CA ALA A 191 -21.60 -3.09 -21.47
C ALA A 191 -21.79 -3.93 -20.21
N LEU A 192 -21.54 -5.25 -20.27
CA LEU A 192 -21.61 -6.11 -19.09
C LEU A 192 -20.49 -5.76 -18.10
N GLN A 193 -19.27 -5.55 -18.59
CA GLN A 193 -18.12 -5.24 -17.74
C GLN A 193 -18.27 -3.89 -17.02
N LEU A 194 -18.82 -2.87 -17.69
CA LEU A 194 -19.15 -1.59 -17.07
C LEU A 194 -20.23 -1.73 -15.98
N ARG A 195 -21.23 -2.61 -16.18
CA ARG A 195 -22.28 -2.90 -15.18
C ARG A 195 -21.73 -3.62 -13.96
N LEU A 196 -20.86 -4.61 -14.16
CA LEU A 196 -20.20 -5.32 -13.07
C LEU A 196 -19.32 -4.38 -12.25
N ALA A 197 -18.53 -3.51 -12.91
CA ALA A 197 -17.75 -2.50 -12.21
C ALA A 197 -18.62 -1.53 -11.39
N ALA A 198 -19.78 -1.11 -11.93
CA ALA A 198 -20.71 -0.27 -11.18
C ALA A 198 -21.29 -0.97 -9.94
N GLN A 199 -21.58 -2.28 -10.03
CA GLN A 199 -22.03 -3.08 -8.89
C GLN A 199 -20.94 -3.22 -7.83
N ASP A 200 -19.70 -3.50 -8.25
CA ASP A 200 -18.56 -3.67 -7.35
C ASP A 200 -18.23 -2.36 -6.60
N ILE A 201 -18.35 -1.20 -7.26
CA ILE A 201 -18.22 0.12 -6.61
C ILE A 201 -19.31 0.31 -5.55
N GLY A 202 -20.54 -0.09 -5.86
CA GLY A 202 -21.67 -0.01 -4.93
C GLY A 202 -21.54 -0.94 -3.71
N ALA A 203 -20.99 -2.14 -3.91
CA ALA A 203 -20.80 -3.16 -2.87
C ALA A 203 -19.62 -2.82 -1.93
N HIS A 204 -18.55 -2.22 -2.45
CA HIS A 204 -17.32 -1.95 -1.71
C HIS A 204 -17.02 -0.45 -1.53
N GLN A 205 -18.04 0.36 -1.20
CA GLN A 205 -17.91 1.81 -1.08
C GLN A 205 -16.83 2.25 -0.08
N SER A 206 -16.69 1.55 1.05
CA SER A 206 -15.69 1.87 2.08
C SER A 206 -14.24 1.69 1.60
N PHE A 207 -14.01 0.75 0.66
CA PHE A 207 -12.70 0.56 0.05
C PHE A 207 -12.39 1.70 -0.93
N PHE A 208 -13.35 2.05 -1.79
CA PHE A 208 -13.17 3.10 -2.80
C PHE A 208 -13.15 4.51 -2.22
N ALA A 209 -13.83 4.74 -1.09
CA ALA A 209 -13.75 5.98 -0.32
C ALA A 209 -12.47 6.09 0.52
N SER A 210 -11.58 5.09 0.50
CA SER A 210 -10.36 5.13 1.32
C SER A 210 -9.35 6.14 0.76
N THR A 211 -9.28 7.29 1.42
CA THR A 211 -8.18 8.24 1.29
C THR A 211 -7.17 7.95 2.40
N ALA A 212 -6.02 7.38 2.06
CA ALA A 212 -4.93 7.37 3.04
C ALA A 212 -4.38 8.79 3.10
N SER A 213 -4.44 9.41 4.27
CA SER A 213 -3.49 10.47 4.59
C SER A 213 -2.11 9.82 4.59
N LEU A 214 -1.33 10.03 3.54
CA LEU A 214 0.11 9.83 3.59
C LEU A 214 0.65 10.92 4.54
N ALA A 215 0.55 10.64 5.83
CA ALA A 215 1.24 11.39 6.88
C ALA A 215 2.66 10.82 7.04
#